data_AF-A0A6I8M0F5-F1
#
_entry.id   AF-A0A6I8M0F5-F1
#
_cell.length_a   1.000
_cell.length_b   1.000
_cell.length_c   1.000
_cell.angle_alpha   90.00
_cell.angle_beta   90.00
_cell.angle_gamma   90.00
#
_symmetry.space_group_name_H-M   'P 1'
#
loop_
_entity.id
_entity.type
_entity.pdbx_description
1 polymer ?
#
loop_
_entity_poly.entity_id
_entity_poly.type
_entity_poly.pdbx_seq_one_letter_code
_entity_poly.pdbx_strand_id
1 'polypeptide(L)'
;MKRDDLADDVVKQIIANVRECLDGTERKPGVSLRLIRRLVEEKNPPTRVDDLLTAARERCVGDPSIEVDTAMLQRRRAKGDKDALQRIDREIVGIWSHAAERTSGLEKLDNLTKAVDYARDRGQTDLLAAATTALQAIGIDDLDMQSFRVPIEIPDEEFIRWINHFTQEDDWRACIMRFSFGEQGTPPTGLVEENRAEMAKDTSIYSIVRNSKIGGDGLPRWEPQDDVDHDMQRLSDLEVLRMQVYAPLFAKALHEIGVVHRPIREEVEEFFAEQTSLRRTYLGYWQTPWPGTGAETTKPVPTSSRRRSRRCSAPSPGPSANRST
;
A
#
# COMPACT_ATOMS: atom_id res chain seq x y z
N MET A 1 28.91 34.67 -34.34
CA MET A 1 28.95 33.86 -33.12
C MET A 1 28.91 32.41 -33.56
N LYS A 2 29.93 31.61 -33.28
CA LYS A 2 29.93 30.19 -33.64
C LYS A 2 29.06 29.43 -32.64
N ARG A 3 28.46 28.32 -33.08
CA ARG A 3 27.54 27.51 -32.26
C ARG A 3 28.20 27.01 -30.97
N ASP A 4 29.51 26.75 -31.03
CA ASP A 4 30.29 26.28 -29.89
C ASP A 4 30.47 27.39 -28.82
N ASP A 5 30.59 28.65 -29.24
CA ASP A 5 30.69 29.80 -28.32
C ASP A 5 29.42 29.94 -27.46
N LEU A 6 28.24 29.70 -28.06
CA LEU A 6 26.96 29.79 -27.36
C LEU A 6 26.79 28.65 -26.33
N ALA A 7 27.23 27.44 -26.66
CA ALA A 7 27.13 26.29 -25.75
C ALA A 7 28.01 26.51 -24.51
N ASP A 8 29.23 27.00 -24.70
CA ASP A 8 30.14 27.32 -23.60
C ASP A 8 29.59 28.44 -22.70
N ASP A 9 28.96 29.46 -23.28
CA ASP A 9 28.36 30.55 -22.51
C ASP A 9 27.13 30.10 -21.72
N VAL A 10 26.30 29.20 -22.26
CA VAL A 10 25.20 28.58 -21.51
C VAL A 10 25.72 27.76 -20.33
N VAL A 11 26.75 26.93 -20.53
CA VAL A 11 27.35 26.14 -19.45
C VAL A 11 27.92 27.05 -18.34
N LYS A 12 28.61 28.12 -18.70
CA LYS A 12 29.10 29.12 -17.73
C LYS A 12 27.95 29.76 -16.96
N GLN A 13 26.88 30.13 -17.65
CA GLN A 13 25.71 30.74 -16.99
C GLN A 13 25.02 29.77 -16.03
N ILE A 14 24.88 28.49 -16.40
CA ILE A 14 24.33 27.47 -15.52
C ILE A 14 25.19 27.33 -14.25
N ILE A 15 26.53 27.26 -14.39
CA ILE A 15 27.45 27.18 -13.25
C ILE A 15 27.32 28.42 -12.35
N ALA A 16 27.24 29.62 -12.93
CA ALA A 16 27.07 30.86 -12.19
C ALA A 16 25.75 30.87 -11.40
N ASN A 17 24.64 30.50 -12.04
CA ASN A 17 23.32 30.43 -11.40
C ASN A 17 23.28 29.38 -10.28
N VAL A 18 23.94 28.23 -10.46
CA VAL A 18 24.04 27.21 -9.40
C VAL A 18 24.79 27.76 -8.19
N ARG A 19 25.93 28.43 -8.40
CA ARG A 19 26.70 29.03 -7.31
C ARG A 19 25.91 30.09 -6.57
N GLU A 20 25.29 31.01 -7.30
CA GLU A 20 24.39 32.01 -6.71
C GLU A 20 23.27 31.36 -5.87
N CYS A 21 22.69 30.26 -6.34
CA CYS A 21 21.68 29.51 -5.59
C CYS A 21 22.24 28.82 -4.33
N LEU A 22 23.48 28.31 -4.37
CA LEU A 22 24.11 27.64 -3.24
C LEU A 22 24.62 28.62 -2.18
N ASP A 23 25.14 29.76 -2.62
CA ASP A 23 25.66 30.85 -1.78
C ASP A 23 24.53 31.69 -1.15
N GLY A 24 23.33 31.60 -1.71
CA GLY A 24 22.13 32.26 -1.19
C GLY A 24 21.80 31.86 0.25
N THR A 25 21.36 32.85 1.02
CA THR A 25 20.90 32.68 2.41
C THR A 25 19.62 31.83 2.49
N GLU A 26 18.70 32.04 1.55
CA GLU A 26 17.48 31.24 1.43
C GLU A 26 17.73 29.91 0.72
N ARG A 27 17.34 28.81 1.36
CA ARG A 27 17.37 27.48 0.75
C ARG A 27 16.30 27.43 -0.34
N LYS A 28 16.71 27.22 -1.60
CA LYS A 28 15.81 26.99 -2.75
C LYS A 28 15.90 25.51 -3.16
N PRO A 29 15.09 24.62 -2.56
CA PRO A 29 15.24 23.18 -2.75
C PRO A 29 15.07 22.80 -4.22
N GLY A 30 15.96 21.96 -4.74
CA GLY A 30 15.81 21.31 -6.05
C GLY A 30 16.17 22.14 -7.29
N VAL A 31 16.21 23.48 -7.24
CA VAL A 31 16.58 24.29 -8.41
C VAL A 31 18.05 24.09 -8.79
N SER A 32 18.96 24.21 -7.82
CA SER A 32 20.39 24.00 -8.02
C SER A 32 20.70 22.56 -8.48
N LEU A 33 20.07 21.55 -7.88
CA LEU A 33 20.27 20.15 -8.28
C LEU A 33 19.77 19.84 -9.69
N ARG A 34 18.67 20.44 -10.14
CA ARG A 34 18.19 20.28 -11.53
C ARG A 34 19.19 20.83 -12.54
N LEU A 35 19.78 21.99 -12.23
CA LEU A 35 20.81 22.60 -13.06
C LEU A 35 22.11 21.77 -13.05
N ILE A 36 22.56 21.31 -11.88
CA ILE A 36 23.73 20.42 -11.76
C ILE A 36 23.49 19.11 -12.52
N ARG A 37 22.28 18.52 -12.43
CA ARG A 37 21.93 17.29 -13.17
C ARG A 37 22.14 17.45 -14.67
N ARG A 38 21.77 18.60 -15.25
CA ARG A 38 22.02 18.87 -16.67
C ARG A 38 23.50 18.90 -17.00
N LEU A 39 24.32 19.53 -16.16
CA LEU A 39 25.77 19.55 -16.34
C LEU A 39 26.40 18.14 -16.21
N VAL A 40 25.86 17.29 -15.34
CA VAL A 40 26.30 15.89 -15.16
C VAL A 40 25.95 15.01 -16.37
N GLU A 41 24.86 15.33 -17.08
CA GLU A 41 24.37 14.59 -18.26
C GLU A 41 25.13 14.94 -19.55
N GLU A 42 25.96 15.99 -19.54
CA GLU A 42 26.78 16.38 -20.68
C GLU A 42 27.80 15.30 -21.07
N LYS A 43 28.11 15.19 -22.36
CA LYS A 43 29.07 14.19 -22.87
C LYS A 43 30.47 14.40 -22.30
N ASN A 44 30.88 15.65 -22.14
CA ASN A 44 32.14 16.07 -21.56
C ASN A 44 31.81 17.04 -20.40
N PRO A 45 31.42 16.52 -19.22
CA PRO A 45 30.98 17.36 -18.12
C PRO A 45 32.14 18.27 -17.67
N PRO A 46 31.88 19.55 -17.34
CA PRO A 46 32.93 20.45 -16.85
C PRO A 46 33.55 19.90 -15.56
N THR A 47 34.87 20.02 -15.41
CA THR A 47 35.60 19.56 -14.20
C THR A 47 35.06 20.17 -12.91
N ARG A 48 34.60 21.43 -12.98
CA ARG A 48 34.00 22.18 -11.85
C ARG A 48 32.69 21.59 -11.32
N VAL A 49 32.06 20.63 -12.02
CA VAL A 49 30.80 20.01 -11.56
C VAL A 49 31.01 19.22 -10.26
N ASP A 50 32.21 18.66 -10.03
CA ASP A 50 32.49 17.94 -8.77
C ASP A 50 32.49 18.89 -7.57
N ASP A 51 33.06 20.09 -7.73
CA ASP A 51 33.03 21.14 -6.70
C ASP A 51 31.59 21.57 -6.40
N LEU A 52 30.74 21.69 -7.43
CA LEU A 52 29.33 22.04 -7.26
C LEU A 52 28.53 20.95 -6.54
N LEU A 53 28.82 19.68 -6.82
CA LEU A 53 28.19 18.55 -6.12
C LEU A 53 28.62 18.50 -4.65
N THR A 54 29.90 18.74 -4.36
CA THR A 54 30.40 18.83 -2.98
C THR A 54 29.75 19.99 -2.22
N ALA A 55 29.72 21.18 -2.81
CA ALA A 55 29.07 22.35 -2.20
C ALA A 55 27.56 22.14 -2.00
N ALA A 56 26.87 21.53 -2.99
CA ALA A 56 25.44 21.20 -2.85
C ALA A 56 25.19 20.23 -1.71
N ARG A 57 26.08 19.25 -1.52
CA ARG A 57 26.01 18.28 -0.43
C ARG A 57 26.17 18.94 0.93
N GLU A 58 27.20 19.76 1.11
CA GLU A 58 27.45 20.51 2.35
C GLU A 58 26.27 21.42 2.70
N ARG A 59 25.71 22.11 1.71
CA ARG A 59 24.56 23.00 1.90
C ARG A 59 23.28 22.26 2.30
N CYS A 60 23.15 21.01 1.89
CA CYS A 60 21.92 20.24 2.04
C CYS A 60 21.93 19.22 3.19
N VAL A 61 22.99 19.20 3.99
CA VAL A 61 23.10 18.37 5.20
C VAL A 61 21.85 18.53 6.06
N GLY A 62 21.28 17.39 6.46
CA GLY A 62 20.08 17.31 7.28
C GLY A 62 18.78 17.07 6.49
N ASP A 63 18.81 17.12 5.16
CA ASP A 63 17.71 16.65 4.31
C ASP A 63 18.15 15.36 3.58
N PRO A 64 17.74 14.19 4.07
CA PRO A 64 18.17 12.90 3.52
C PRO A 64 17.85 12.75 2.04
N SER A 65 16.71 13.29 1.57
CA SER A 65 16.28 13.15 0.18
C SER A 65 17.19 13.93 -0.75
N ILE A 66 17.53 15.16 -0.39
CA ILE A 66 18.40 16.02 -1.19
C ILE A 66 19.86 15.53 -1.15
N GLU A 67 20.32 15.03 0.01
CA GLU A 67 21.64 14.40 0.14
C GLU A 67 21.76 13.17 -0.77
N VAL A 68 20.77 12.29 -0.78
CA VAL A 68 20.74 11.09 -1.64
C VAL A 68 20.67 11.47 -3.11
N ASP A 69 19.87 12.47 -3.50
CA ASP A 69 19.84 12.97 -4.87
C ASP A 69 21.23 13.46 -5.33
N THR A 70 21.94 14.16 -4.45
CA THR A 70 23.30 14.64 -4.72
C THR A 70 24.28 13.48 -4.86
N ALA A 71 24.22 12.50 -3.95
CA ALA A 71 25.04 11.29 -4.00
C ALA A 71 24.75 10.46 -5.27
N MET A 72 23.50 10.40 -5.71
CA MET A 72 23.10 9.74 -6.96
C MET A 72 23.68 10.43 -8.21
N LEU A 73 23.80 11.76 -8.20
CA LEU A 73 24.50 12.49 -9.26
C LEU A 73 26.02 12.21 -9.24
N GLN A 74 26.64 12.16 -8.06
CA GLN A 74 28.05 11.75 -7.92
C GLN A 74 28.27 10.32 -8.42
N ARG A 75 27.35 9.40 -8.09
CA ARG A 75 27.37 8.01 -8.55
C ARG A 75 27.35 7.90 -10.07
N ARG A 76 26.53 8.72 -10.74
CA ARG A 76 26.49 8.76 -12.22
C ARG A 76 27.83 9.18 -12.81
N ARG A 77 28.52 10.14 -12.18
CA ARG A 77 29.85 10.60 -12.61
C ARG A 77 30.96 9.58 -12.36
N ALA A 78 30.87 8.81 -11.29
CA ALA A 78 31.81 7.73 -10.96
C ALA A 78 31.69 6.49 -11.89
N LYS A 79 30.99 6.58 -13.02
CA LYS A 79 30.81 5.45 -13.94
C LYS A 79 32.17 4.97 -14.46
N GLY A 80 32.53 3.75 -14.11
CA GLY A 80 33.81 3.12 -14.47
C GLY A 80 34.78 2.98 -13.31
N ASP A 81 34.58 3.73 -12.22
CA ASP A 81 35.33 3.60 -10.97
C ASP A 81 34.53 2.76 -9.97
N LYS A 82 34.87 1.48 -9.87
CA LYS A 82 34.15 0.52 -9.01
C LYS A 82 34.25 0.87 -7.53
N ASP A 83 35.39 1.39 -7.08
CA ASP A 83 35.63 1.69 -5.67
C ASP A 83 34.85 2.94 -5.27
N ALA A 84 34.83 3.96 -6.13
CA ALA A 84 33.99 5.14 -5.92
C ALA A 84 32.50 4.80 -5.93
N LEU A 85 32.04 3.95 -6.85
CA LEU A 85 30.65 3.48 -6.89
C LEU A 85 30.27 2.74 -5.60
N GLN A 86 31.11 1.80 -5.15
CA GLN A 86 30.85 1.05 -3.92
C GLN A 86 30.80 1.96 -2.70
N ARG A 87 31.73 2.92 -2.59
CA ARG A 87 31.75 3.92 -1.51
C ARG A 87 30.46 4.75 -1.49
N ILE A 88 30.05 5.28 -2.64
CA ILE A 88 28.84 6.11 -2.75
C ILE A 88 27.58 5.27 -2.45
N ASP A 89 27.54 4.02 -2.91
CA ASP A 89 26.40 3.13 -2.63
C ASP A 89 26.25 2.86 -1.12
N ARG A 90 27.35 2.63 -0.41
CA ARG A 90 27.32 2.50 1.06
C ARG A 90 26.89 3.78 1.76
N GLU A 91 27.35 4.92 1.25
CA GLU A 91 27.04 6.24 1.79
C GLU A 91 25.54 6.56 1.66
N ILE A 92 24.89 6.21 0.54
CA ILE A 92 23.44 6.39 0.35
C ILE A 92 22.64 5.58 1.38
N VAL A 93 23.03 4.32 1.62
CA VAL A 93 22.39 3.51 2.67
C VAL A 93 22.62 4.13 4.05
N GLY A 94 23.81 4.66 4.30
CA GLY A 94 24.15 5.39 5.52
C GLY A 94 23.30 6.64 5.74
N ILE A 95 23.06 7.45 4.72
CA ILE A 95 22.19 8.65 4.80
C ILE A 95 20.79 8.26 5.30
N TRP A 96 20.18 7.26 4.68
CA TRP A 96 18.85 6.79 5.09
C TRP A 96 18.84 6.18 6.49
N SER A 97 19.89 5.46 6.86
CA SER A 97 20.02 4.84 8.18
C SER A 97 20.16 5.90 9.28
N HIS A 98 21.01 6.92 9.07
CA HIS A 98 21.15 8.05 9.99
C HIS A 98 19.92 8.97 10.02
N ALA A 99 19.17 9.06 8.91
CA ALA A 99 17.87 9.71 8.92
C ALA A 99 16.91 8.99 9.87
N ALA A 100 16.81 7.67 9.74
CA ALA A 100 15.95 6.85 10.60
C ALA A 100 16.32 6.96 12.09
N GLU A 101 17.60 7.05 12.43
CA GLU A 101 18.06 7.25 13.82
C GLU A 101 17.58 8.57 14.45
N ARG A 102 17.29 9.58 13.63
CA ARG A 102 16.86 10.92 14.08
C ARG A 102 15.35 11.13 14.03
N THR A 103 14.61 10.18 13.48
CA THR A 103 13.15 10.25 13.29
C THR A 103 12.45 9.17 14.11
N SER A 104 11.15 9.32 14.34
CA SER A 104 10.29 8.30 14.96
C SER A 104 9.13 7.93 14.03
N GLY A 105 8.27 7.02 14.47
CA GLY A 105 7.02 6.75 13.79
C GLY A 105 7.17 6.20 12.38
N LEU A 106 6.22 6.58 11.53
CA LEU A 106 6.20 6.24 10.10
C LEU A 106 7.39 6.79 9.33
N GLU A 107 7.97 7.94 9.73
CA GLU A 107 9.13 8.51 9.04
C GLU A 107 10.38 7.64 9.24
N LYS A 108 10.58 7.09 10.45
CA LYS A 108 11.64 6.11 10.71
C LYS A 108 11.47 4.84 9.88
N LEU A 109 10.23 4.34 9.79
CA LEU A 109 9.88 3.17 8.98
C LEU A 109 10.19 3.41 7.50
N ASP A 110 9.79 4.55 6.94
CA ASP A 110 10.03 4.94 5.55
C ASP A 110 11.54 5.05 5.25
N ASN A 111 12.29 5.75 6.10
CA ASN A 111 13.75 5.87 5.95
C ASN A 111 14.46 4.52 5.96
N LEU A 112 14.11 3.61 6.87
CA LEU A 112 14.70 2.25 6.91
C LEU A 112 14.28 1.40 5.72
N THR A 113 13.05 1.54 5.22
CA THR A 113 12.58 0.85 4.02
C THR A 113 13.43 1.26 2.81
N LYS A 114 13.65 2.57 2.62
CA LYS A 114 14.55 3.09 1.59
C LYS A 114 15.99 2.57 1.73
N ALA A 115 16.51 2.49 2.96
CA ALA A 115 17.83 1.93 3.23
C ALA A 115 17.93 0.45 2.82
N VAL A 116 16.94 -0.36 3.20
CA VAL A 116 16.84 -1.78 2.87
C VAL A 116 16.75 -1.99 1.35
N ASP A 117 15.85 -1.26 0.68
CA ASP A 117 15.65 -1.41 -0.76
C ASP A 117 16.91 -1.02 -1.53
N TYR A 118 17.52 0.12 -1.19
CA TYR A 118 18.76 0.55 -1.85
C TYR A 118 19.91 -0.43 -1.60
N ALA A 119 20.07 -0.93 -0.36
CA ALA A 119 21.11 -1.91 -0.03
C ALA A 119 20.91 -3.23 -0.79
N ARG A 120 19.66 -3.69 -0.93
CA ARG A 120 19.29 -4.88 -1.71
C ARG A 120 19.64 -4.72 -3.19
N ASP A 121 19.20 -3.63 -3.80
CA ASP A 121 19.39 -3.35 -5.23
C ASP A 121 20.86 -3.18 -5.62
N ARG A 122 21.71 -2.79 -4.66
CA ARG A 122 23.15 -2.62 -4.84
C ARG A 122 24.00 -3.77 -4.30
N GLY A 123 23.39 -4.81 -3.72
CA GLY A 123 24.11 -5.96 -3.17
C GLY A 123 24.99 -5.64 -1.94
N GLN A 124 24.63 -4.63 -1.14
CA GLN A 124 25.33 -4.27 0.10
C GLN A 124 24.84 -5.17 1.25
N THR A 125 25.29 -6.42 1.29
CA THR A 125 24.71 -7.48 2.15
C THR A 125 24.83 -7.20 3.65
N ASP A 126 25.94 -6.61 4.10
CA ASP A 126 26.16 -6.23 5.49
C ASP A 126 25.20 -5.12 5.93
N LEU A 127 25.08 -4.08 5.10
CA LEU A 127 24.19 -2.95 5.37
C LEU A 127 22.71 -3.35 5.25
N LEU A 128 22.38 -4.24 4.32
CA LEU A 128 21.06 -4.82 4.18
C LEU A 128 20.65 -5.56 5.46
N ALA A 129 21.54 -6.39 6.01
CA ALA A 129 21.26 -7.11 7.25
C ALA A 129 21.06 -6.15 8.43
N ALA A 130 21.89 -5.12 8.55
CA ALA A 130 21.76 -4.10 9.59
C ALA A 130 20.44 -3.31 9.49
N ALA A 131 20.13 -2.78 8.30
CA ALA A 131 18.91 -2.01 8.05
C ALA A 131 17.65 -2.88 8.23
N THR A 132 17.68 -4.14 7.78
CA THR A 132 16.57 -5.09 7.98
C THR A 132 16.35 -5.39 9.46
N THR A 133 17.42 -5.58 10.22
CA THR A 133 17.32 -5.80 11.68
C THR A 133 16.72 -4.58 12.37
N ALA A 134 17.15 -3.37 12.00
CA ALA A 134 16.58 -2.13 12.54
C ALA A 134 15.11 -1.96 12.16
N LEU A 135 14.73 -2.29 10.93
CA LEU A 135 13.35 -2.24 10.45
C LEU A 135 12.45 -3.23 11.21
N GLN A 136 12.92 -4.46 11.42
CA GLN A 136 12.22 -5.52 12.17
C GLN A 136 12.10 -5.24 13.67
N ALA A 137 12.92 -4.34 14.21
CA ALA A 137 12.84 -3.92 15.60
C ALA A 137 11.74 -2.89 15.86
N ILE A 138 11.14 -2.30 14.82
CA ILE A 138 10.02 -1.36 14.95
C ILE A 138 8.75 -2.14 15.28
N GLY A 139 8.22 -1.93 16.48
CA GLY A 139 6.90 -2.41 16.85
C GLY A 139 5.79 -1.51 16.32
N ILE A 140 4.55 -2.01 16.37
CA ILE A 140 3.37 -1.22 15.96
C ILE A 140 3.19 0.05 16.81
N ASP A 141 3.55 -0.02 18.09
CA ASP A 141 3.48 1.11 19.02
C ASP A 141 4.54 2.19 18.74
N ASP A 142 5.63 1.83 18.04
CA ASP A 142 6.69 2.77 17.65
C ASP A 142 6.33 3.58 16.39
N LEU A 143 5.21 3.25 15.72
CA LEU A 143 4.79 3.89 14.47
C LEU A 143 4.10 5.25 14.67
N ASP A 144 3.87 5.68 15.91
CA ASP A 144 3.18 6.94 16.26
C ASP A 144 1.83 7.09 15.53
N MET A 145 1.16 5.97 15.22
CA MET A 145 -0.10 5.97 14.49
C MET A 145 -1.24 6.47 15.38
N GLN A 146 -2.06 7.37 14.82
CA GLN A 146 -3.29 7.80 15.47
C GLN A 146 -4.47 6.94 14.98
N SER A 147 -5.14 6.28 15.93
CA SER A 147 -6.41 5.63 15.65
C SER A 147 -7.54 6.65 15.77
N PHE A 148 -8.34 6.77 14.71
CA PHE A 148 -9.60 7.47 14.78
C PHE A 148 -10.74 6.46 14.67
N ARG A 149 -11.75 6.64 15.51
CA ARG A 149 -13.00 5.88 15.45
C ARG A 149 -14.13 6.89 15.27
N VAL A 150 -14.82 6.80 14.14
CA VAL A 150 -15.98 7.62 13.86
C VAL A 150 -17.22 6.76 14.04
N PRO A 151 -18.07 7.04 15.05
CA PRO A 151 -19.37 6.39 15.11
C PRO A 151 -20.20 6.87 13.91
N ILE A 152 -20.83 5.91 13.24
CA ILE A 152 -21.82 6.21 12.21
C ILE A 152 -23.17 6.03 12.88
N GLU A 153 -23.84 7.16 13.17
CA GLU A 153 -25.20 7.17 13.67
C GLU A 153 -26.16 7.21 12.48
N ILE A 154 -26.99 6.18 12.34
CA ILE A 154 -28.05 6.11 11.35
C ILE A 154 -29.36 6.35 12.10
N PRO A 155 -30.09 7.46 11.85
CA PRO A 155 -31.36 7.72 12.52
C PRO A 155 -32.37 6.59 12.26
N ASP A 156 -33.12 6.18 13.27
CA ASP A 156 -34.11 5.10 13.16
C ASP A 156 -35.15 5.37 12.07
N GLU A 157 -35.57 6.62 11.91
CA GLU A 157 -36.53 7.04 10.88
C GLU A 157 -35.98 6.85 9.45
N GLU A 158 -34.70 7.17 9.25
CA GLU A 158 -33.99 6.98 7.98
C GLU A 158 -33.84 5.49 7.68
N PHE A 159 -33.49 4.71 8.69
CA PHE A 159 -33.34 3.27 8.59
C PHE A 159 -34.67 2.58 8.26
N ILE A 160 -35.75 2.92 8.98
CA ILE A 160 -37.10 2.40 8.73
C ILE A 160 -37.57 2.82 7.33
N ARG A 161 -37.34 4.07 6.93
CA ARG A 161 -37.69 4.54 5.58
C ARG A 161 -36.96 3.75 4.50
N TRP A 162 -35.67 3.48 4.70
CA TRP A 162 -34.87 2.68 3.76
C TRP A 162 -35.35 1.22 3.70
N ILE A 163 -35.67 0.58 4.83
CA ILE A 163 -36.29 -0.76 4.83
C ILE A 163 -37.63 -0.74 4.09
N ASN A 164 -38.48 0.24 4.42
CA ASN A 164 -39.81 0.37 3.86
C ASN A 164 -39.80 0.53 2.33
N HIS A 165 -38.76 1.16 1.78
CA HIS A 165 -38.58 1.24 0.34
C HIS A 165 -38.64 -0.14 -0.35
N PHE A 166 -38.13 -1.17 0.31
CA PHE A 166 -38.10 -2.53 -0.21
C PHE A 166 -39.33 -3.37 0.18
N THR A 167 -40.07 -3.03 1.23
CA THR A 167 -41.17 -3.87 1.75
C THR A 167 -42.58 -3.41 1.32
N GLN A 168 -42.71 -2.19 0.80
CA GLN A 168 -43.99 -1.53 0.52
C GLN A 168 -44.77 -2.04 -0.71
N GLU A 169 -44.20 -2.91 -1.54
CA GLU A 169 -44.95 -3.48 -2.68
C GLU A 169 -45.96 -4.53 -2.22
N ASP A 170 -46.98 -4.80 -3.04
CA ASP A 170 -48.04 -5.76 -2.72
C ASP A 170 -47.58 -7.23 -2.77
N ASP A 171 -46.47 -7.51 -3.46
CA ASP A 171 -45.90 -8.86 -3.63
C ASP A 171 -44.42 -8.91 -3.22
N TRP A 172 -44.04 -9.97 -2.52
CA TRP A 172 -42.67 -10.22 -2.11
C TRP A 172 -41.73 -10.39 -3.32
N ARG A 173 -42.21 -10.89 -4.46
CA ARG A 173 -41.40 -10.99 -5.69
C ARG A 173 -40.99 -9.61 -6.19
N ALA A 174 -41.93 -8.66 -6.19
CA ALA A 174 -41.66 -7.27 -6.55
C ALA A 174 -40.68 -6.62 -5.56
N CYS A 175 -40.83 -6.90 -4.27
CA CYS A 175 -39.91 -6.48 -3.22
C CYS A 175 -38.47 -6.99 -3.47
N ILE A 176 -38.30 -8.29 -3.77
CA ILE A 176 -36.99 -8.91 -4.05
C ILE A 176 -36.38 -8.37 -5.35
N MET A 177 -37.19 -8.13 -6.38
CA MET A 177 -36.72 -7.51 -7.63
C MET A 177 -36.23 -6.08 -7.39
N ARG A 178 -36.99 -5.28 -6.63
CA ARG A 178 -36.56 -3.93 -6.21
C ARG A 178 -35.29 -3.98 -5.35
N PHE A 179 -35.20 -4.93 -4.43
CA PHE A 179 -34.02 -5.12 -3.61
C PHE A 179 -32.78 -5.47 -4.43
N SER A 180 -32.94 -6.27 -5.48
CA SER A 180 -31.81 -6.77 -6.27
C SER A 180 -31.36 -5.84 -7.40
N PHE A 181 -32.28 -5.02 -7.92
CA PHE A 181 -32.05 -4.18 -9.10
C PHE A 181 -32.38 -2.69 -8.89
N GLY A 182 -32.74 -2.29 -7.68
CA GLY A 182 -33.17 -0.94 -7.36
C GLY A 182 -32.03 0.06 -7.20
N GLU A 183 -32.38 1.34 -7.30
CA GLU A 183 -31.44 2.46 -7.25
C GLU A 183 -30.91 2.74 -5.82
N GLN A 184 -31.59 2.27 -4.78
CA GLN A 184 -31.25 2.54 -3.36
C GLN A 184 -30.22 1.57 -2.76
N GLY A 185 -29.50 0.86 -3.62
CA GLY A 185 -28.38 0.00 -3.27
C GLY A 185 -28.60 -1.41 -3.79
N THR A 186 -27.70 -1.83 -4.67
CA THR A 186 -27.53 -3.23 -5.00
C THR A 186 -26.70 -3.89 -3.89
N PRO A 187 -27.14 -5.03 -3.34
CA PRO A 187 -26.29 -5.79 -2.44
C PRO A 187 -24.98 -6.14 -3.15
N PRO A 188 -23.87 -6.29 -2.41
CA PRO A 188 -22.58 -6.63 -3.02
C PRO A 188 -22.75 -7.91 -3.83
N THR A 189 -22.72 -7.75 -5.16
CA THR A 189 -23.11 -8.80 -6.11
C THR A 189 -22.06 -9.91 -6.20
N GLY A 190 -20.86 -9.66 -5.66
CA GLY A 190 -19.66 -10.48 -5.90
C GLY A 190 -19.18 -10.39 -7.36
N LEU A 191 -19.76 -9.51 -8.18
CA LEU A 191 -19.39 -9.30 -9.57
C LEU A 191 -18.33 -8.20 -9.65
N VAL A 192 -17.08 -8.62 -9.53
CA VAL A 192 -15.88 -7.76 -9.52
C VAL A 192 -15.88 -6.74 -10.66
N GLU A 193 -16.29 -7.13 -11.88
CA GLU A 193 -16.29 -6.25 -13.05
C GLU A 193 -17.34 -5.12 -12.97
N GLU A 194 -18.52 -5.40 -12.42
CA GLU A 194 -19.57 -4.38 -12.25
C GLU A 194 -19.17 -3.38 -11.16
N ASN A 195 -18.66 -3.89 -10.04
CA ASN A 195 -18.14 -3.06 -8.96
C ASN A 195 -16.99 -2.16 -9.45
N ARG A 196 -16.11 -2.69 -10.32
CA ARG A 196 -15.04 -1.91 -10.95
C ARG A 196 -15.59 -0.79 -11.83
N ALA A 197 -16.62 -1.07 -12.64
CA ALA A 197 -17.26 -0.06 -13.50
C ALA A 197 -17.96 1.05 -12.70
N GLU A 198 -18.56 0.73 -11.54
CA GLU A 198 -19.09 1.72 -10.62
C GLU A 198 -17.99 2.56 -9.98
N MET A 199 -16.91 1.93 -9.51
CA MET A 199 -15.78 2.61 -8.88
C MET A 199 -15.07 3.56 -9.84
N ALA A 200 -15.02 3.25 -11.14
CA ALA A 200 -14.45 4.13 -12.15
C ALA A 200 -15.17 5.50 -12.25
N LYS A 201 -16.41 5.61 -11.75
CA LYS A 201 -17.15 6.88 -11.68
C LYS A 201 -16.78 7.70 -10.45
N ASP A 202 -16.14 7.11 -9.45
CA ASP A 202 -15.73 7.78 -8.23
C ASP A 202 -14.37 8.50 -8.42
N THR A 203 -14.44 9.83 -8.41
CA THR A 203 -13.30 10.76 -8.54
C THR A 203 -12.91 11.39 -7.19
N SER A 204 -13.26 10.74 -6.08
CA SER A 204 -12.93 11.22 -4.74
C SER A 204 -11.41 11.33 -4.51
N ILE A 205 -10.98 12.24 -3.63
CA ILE A 205 -9.57 12.41 -3.26
C ILE A 205 -8.93 11.12 -2.72
N TYR A 206 -9.74 10.20 -2.18
CA TYR A 206 -9.30 8.88 -1.75
C TYR A 206 -8.67 8.06 -2.88
N SER A 207 -9.06 8.31 -4.13
CA SER A 207 -8.47 7.67 -5.32
C SER A 207 -7.04 8.08 -5.61
N ILE A 208 -6.54 9.16 -4.99
CA ILE A 208 -5.19 9.70 -5.27
C ILE A 208 -4.18 9.20 -4.23
N VAL A 209 -4.66 8.81 -3.04
CA VAL A 209 -3.80 8.38 -1.94
C VAL A 209 -3.44 6.91 -2.12
N ARG A 210 -2.13 6.60 -2.11
CA ARG A 210 -1.64 5.22 -2.08
C ARG A 210 -1.66 4.71 -0.65
N ASN A 211 -2.24 3.53 -0.43
CA ASN A 211 -2.38 2.94 0.89
C ASN A 211 -1.51 1.68 0.99
N SER A 212 -0.52 1.69 1.87
CA SER A 212 0.22 0.49 2.24
C SER A 212 -0.52 -0.29 3.34
N LYS A 213 -0.60 -1.62 3.23
CA LYS A 213 -1.13 -2.47 4.29
C LYS A 213 -0.01 -2.86 5.24
N ILE A 214 -0.10 -2.41 6.50
CA ILE A 214 0.84 -2.73 7.56
C ILE A 214 0.29 -3.91 8.39
N GLY A 215 1.15 -4.88 8.68
CA GLY A 215 0.79 -6.03 9.52
C GLY A 215 0.70 -5.67 11.00
N GLY A 216 0.13 -6.56 11.81
CA GLY A 216 0.07 -6.37 13.27
C GLY A 216 1.45 -6.31 13.95
N ASP A 217 2.51 -6.69 13.24
CA ASP A 217 3.91 -6.57 13.65
C ASP A 217 4.57 -5.25 13.20
N GLY A 218 3.81 -4.29 12.67
CA GLY A 218 4.33 -2.98 12.24
C GLY A 218 5.07 -3.01 10.89
N LEU A 219 5.23 -4.18 10.27
CA LEU A 219 5.92 -4.33 9.00
C LEU A 219 4.97 -4.15 7.79
N PRO A 220 5.41 -3.46 6.73
CA PRO A 220 4.67 -3.41 5.47
C PRO A 220 4.46 -4.84 4.92
N ARG A 221 3.21 -5.17 4.58
CA ARG A 221 2.84 -6.47 3.99
C ARG A 221 2.60 -6.39 2.51
N TRP A 222 2.05 -5.27 2.06
CA TRP A 222 1.66 -5.08 0.69
C TRP A 222 1.52 -3.59 0.39
N GLU A 223 1.98 -3.17 -0.78
CA GLU A 223 1.86 -1.82 -1.32
C GLU A 223 1.61 -1.94 -2.83
N PRO A 224 0.70 -1.13 -3.41
CA PRO A 224 0.44 -1.17 -4.85
C PRO A 224 1.68 -0.77 -5.65
N GLN A 225 2.09 -1.62 -6.61
CA GLN A 225 3.27 -1.36 -7.43
C GLN A 225 2.94 -0.55 -8.70
N ASP A 226 1.70 -0.66 -9.17
CA ASP A 226 1.19 0.03 -10.34
C ASP A 226 -0.26 0.49 -10.13
N ASP A 227 -0.82 1.14 -11.16
CA ASP A 227 -2.18 1.68 -11.12
C ASP A 227 -3.24 0.56 -11.06
N VAL A 228 -2.92 -0.63 -11.61
CA VAL A 228 -3.83 -1.79 -11.60
C VAL A 228 -3.95 -2.35 -10.18
N ASP A 229 -2.82 -2.51 -9.48
CA ASP A 229 -2.79 -2.91 -8.07
C ASP A 229 -3.53 -1.90 -7.19
N HIS A 230 -3.35 -0.61 -7.48
CA HIS A 230 -4.03 0.47 -6.75
C HIS A 230 -5.55 0.39 -6.93
N ASP A 231 -6.03 0.23 -8.17
CA ASP A 231 -7.45 0.04 -8.45
C ASP A 231 -8.01 -1.24 -7.82
N MET A 232 -7.24 -2.33 -7.84
CA MET A 232 -7.63 -3.59 -7.19
C MET A 232 -7.76 -3.45 -5.68
N GLN A 233 -6.86 -2.70 -5.03
CA GLN A 233 -6.98 -2.42 -3.61
C GLN A 233 -8.20 -1.55 -3.31
N ARG A 234 -8.43 -0.49 -4.08
CA ARG A 234 -9.60 0.37 -3.90
C ARG A 234 -10.89 -0.44 -4.00
N LEU A 235 -10.96 -1.32 -4.99
CA LEU A 235 -12.10 -2.21 -5.17
C LEU A 235 -12.27 -3.12 -3.95
N SER A 236 -11.19 -3.76 -3.48
CA SER A 236 -11.23 -4.61 -2.30
C SER A 236 -11.68 -3.85 -1.04
N ASP A 237 -11.18 -2.64 -0.82
CA ASP A 237 -11.51 -1.84 0.35
C ASP A 237 -12.97 -1.38 0.31
N LEU A 238 -13.48 -0.99 -0.87
CA LEU A 238 -14.89 -0.68 -1.09
C LEU A 238 -15.78 -1.90 -0.87
N GLU A 239 -15.39 -3.06 -1.37
CA GLU A 239 -16.14 -4.31 -1.17
C GLU A 239 -16.18 -4.71 0.30
N VAL A 240 -15.06 -4.59 1.03
CA VAL A 240 -14.99 -4.82 2.48
C VAL A 240 -15.89 -3.85 3.22
N LEU A 241 -15.83 -2.56 2.90
CA LEU A 241 -16.71 -1.55 3.49
C LEU A 241 -18.18 -1.90 3.21
N ARG A 242 -18.53 -2.26 1.97
CA ARG A 242 -19.89 -2.63 1.60
C ARG A 242 -20.37 -3.87 2.36
N MET A 243 -19.51 -4.88 2.49
CA MET A 243 -19.81 -6.07 3.27
C MET A 243 -19.98 -5.78 4.77
N GLN A 244 -19.13 -4.93 5.36
CA GLN A 244 -19.17 -4.67 6.80
C GLN A 244 -20.33 -3.72 7.19
N VAL A 245 -20.61 -2.72 6.36
CA VAL A 245 -21.59 -1.66 6.67
C VAL A 245 -22.97 -2.00 6.13
N TYR A 246 -23.07 -2.36 4.84
CA TYR A 246 -24.39 -2.53 4.20
C TYR A 246 -24.94 -3.95 4.30
N ALA A 247 -24.11 -5.00 4.40
CA ALA A 247 -24.65 -6.37 4.46
C ALA A 247 -25.61 -6.60 5.64
N PRO A 248 -25.37 -6.09 6.86
CA PRO A 248 -26.35 -6.18 7.95
C PRO A 248 -27.68 -5.47 7.63
N LEU A 249 -27.62 -4.31 6.97
CA LEU A 249 -28.80 -3.53 6.58
C LEU A 249 -29.62 -4.30 5.52
N PHE A 250 -28.93 -4.81 4.49
CA PHE A 250 -29.51 -5.64 3.45
C PHE A 250 -30.14 -6.92 4.00
N ALA A 251 -29.47 -7.61 4.92
CA ALA A 251 -30.01 -8.78 5.59
C ALA A 251 -31.29 -8.46 6.39
N LYS A 252 -31.31 -7.30 7.06
CA LYS A 252 -32.52 -6.84 7.77
C LYS A 252 -33.66 -6.54 6.81
N ALA A 253 -33.40 -5.84 5.69
CA ALA A 253 -34.44 -5.58 4.69
C ALA A 253 -35.03 -6.87 4.11
N LEU A 254 -34.19 -7.85 3.75
CA LEU A 254 -34.65 -9.17 3.30
C LEU A 254 -35.49 -9.89 4.34
N HIS A 255 -35.09 -9.82 5.61
CA HIS A 255 -35.86 -10.39 6.71
C HIS A 255 -37.24 -9.74 6.82
N GLU A 256 -37.32 -8.41 6.77
CA GLU A 256 -38.59 -7.67 6.85
C GLU A 256 -39.52 -7.98 5.67
N ILE A 257 -39.00 -8.16 4.45
CA ILE A 257 -39.80 -8.64 3.30
C ILE A 257 -40.45 -9.99 3.64
N GLY A 258 -39.69 -10.92 4.21
CA GLY A 258 -40.20 -12.22 4.63
C GLY A 258 -41.24 -12.15 5.74
N VAL A 259 -41.09 -11.21 6.69
CA VAL A 259 -42.04 -11.00 7.80
C VAL A 259 -43.37 -10.42 7.32
N VAL A 260 -43.31 -9.41 6.45
CA VAL A 260 -44.50 -8.71 5.93
C VAL A 260 -45.32 -9.62 5.02
N HIS A 261 -44.66 -10.28 4.06
CA HIS A 261 -45.33 -10.99 2.98
C HIS A 261 -45.49 -12.49 3.21
N ARG A 262 -44.69 -13.07 4.11
CA ARG A 262 -44.75 -14.49 4.50
C ARG A 262 -44.78 -15.45 3.30
N PRO A 263 -43.81 -15.35 2.37
CA PRO A 263 -43.79 -16.19 1.19
C PRO A 263 -43.66 -17.67 1.58
N ILE A 264 -44.34 -18.52 0.83
CA ILE A 264 -44.26 -19.97 1.01
C ILE A 264 -42.95 -20.47 0.39
N ARG A 265 -42.29 -21.43 1.05
CA ARG A 265 -40.95 -21.91 0.66
C ARG A 265 -40.90 -22.40 -0.79
N GLU A 266 -41.89 -23.16 -1.20
CA GLU A 266 -41.98 -23.72 -2.55
C GLU A 266 -42.01 -22.62 -3.62
N GLU A 267 -42.74 -21.54 -3.38
CA GLU A 267 -42.81 -20.39 -4.29
C GLU A 267 -41.47 -19.63 -4.36
N VAL A 268 -40.75 -19.56 -3.24
CA VAL A 268 -39.41 -18.95 -3.20
C VAL A 268 -38.42 -19.78 -4.00
N GLU A 269 -38.44 -21.10 -3.82
CA GLU A 269 -37.58 -22.03 -4.56
C GLU A 269 -37.86 -21.98 -6.07
N GLU A 270 -39.13 -21.95 -6.47
CA GLU A 270 -39.55 -21.80 -7.87
C GLU A 270 -39.09 -20.48 -8.48
N PHE A 271 -39.33 -19.36 -7.79
CA PHE A 271 -38.90 -18.03 -8.25
C PHE A 271 -37.39 -17.96 -8.49
N PHE A 272 -36.57 -18.48 -7.58
CA PHE A 272 -35.12 -18.49 -7.77
C PHE A 272 -34.64 -19.53 -8.80
N ALA A 273 -35.43 -20.59 -9.07
CA ALA A 273 -35.14 -21.52 -10.15
C ALA A 273 -35.34 -20.84 -11.52
N GLU A 274 -36.37 -20.01 -11.66
CA GLU A 274 -36.67 -19.24 -12.86
C GLU A 274 -35.68 -18.07 -13.05
N GLN A 275 -35.34 -17.37 -11.96
CA GLN A 275 -34.43 -16.23 -11.97
C GLN A 275 -32.98 -16.66 -11.76
N THR A 276 -32.40 -17.28 -12.79
CA THR A 276 -31.01 -17.78 -12.78
C THR A 276 -29.96 -16.73 -12.44
N SER A 277 -30.20 -15.45 -12.74
CA SER A 277 -29.35 -14.32 -12.34
C SER A 277 -29.34 -14.11 -10.82
N LEU A 278 -30.51 -14.10 -10.18
CA LEU A 278 -30.65 -13.95 -8.72
C LEU A 278 -30.15 -15.17 -7.97
N ARG A 279 -30.33 -16.36 -8.55
CA ARG A 279 -29.84 -17.61 -7.99
C ARG A 279 -28.34 -17.55 -7.70
N ARG A 280 -27.56 -16.91 -8.59
CA ARG A 280 -26.10 -16.76 -8.42
C ARG A 280 -25.74 -15.85 -7.25
N THR A 281 -26.53 -14.82 -7.00
CA THR A 281 -26.30 -13.80 -5.96
C THR A 281 -26.72 -14.29 -4.57
N TYR A 282 -27.79 -15.09 -4.45
CA TYR A 282 -28.45 -15.35 -3.16
C TYR A 282 -28.40 -16.79 -2.63
N LEU A 283 -27.95 -17.79 -3.41
CA LEU A 283 -28.02 -19.20 -2.97
C LEU A 283 -27.22 -19.50 -1.69
N GLY A 284 -26.20 -18.69 -1.39
CA GLY A 284 -25.40 -18.83 -0.17
C GLY A 284 -26.09 -18.33 1.11
N TYR A 285 -27.02 -17.38 1.02
CA TYR A 285 -27.63 -16.75 2.19
C TYR A 285 -28.79 -17.56 2.78
N TRP A 286 -29.59 -18.22 1.94
CA TRP A 286 -30.82 -18.90 2.37
C TRP A 286 -30.63 -20.36 2.81
N GLN A 287 -29.48 -20.96 2.54
CA GLN A 287 -29.18 -22.35 2.94
C GLN A 287 -28.61 -22.46 4.37
N THR A 288 -28.28 -21.34 5.00
CA THR A 288 -27.70 -21.32 6.36
C THR A 288 -28.78 -20.98 7.38
N PRO A 289 -29.06 -21.85 8.38
CA PRO A 289 -29.94 -21.49 9.48
C PRO A 289 -29.39 -20.26 10.21
N TRP A 290 -30.26 -19.28 10.47
CA TRP A 290 -29.85 -18.05 11.14
C TRP A 290 -29.40 -18.35 12.59
N PRO A 291 -28.25 -17.81 13.05
CA PRO A 291 -27.83 -17.96 14.43
C PRO A 291 -28.81 -17.19 15.34
N GLY A 292 -29.72 -17.91 15.98
CA GLY A 292 -30.74 -17.34 16.87
C GLY A 292 -32.05 -18.12 16.91
N THR A 293 -32.35 -18.93 15.88
CA THR A 293 -33.51 -19.82 15.89
C THR A 293 -33.14 -21.20 16.42
N GLY A 294 -32.85 -21.31 17.73
CA GLY A 294 -32.99 -22.49 18.60
C GLY A 294 -32.55 -23.90 18.14
N ALA A 295 -31.87 -24.07 17.01
CA ALA A 295 -31.39 -25.35 16.52
C ALA A 295 -29.88 -25.42 16.73
N GLU A 296 -29.47 -26.03 17.85
CA GLU A 296 -28.09 -26.44 18.08
C GLU A 296 -27.67 -27.45 16.99
N THR A 297 -27.04 -26.95 15.93
CA THR A 297 -26.18 -27.79 15.10
C THR A 297 -24.74 -27.64 15.58
N THR A 298 -24.35 -28.57 16.44
CA THR A 298 -22.94 -28.87 16.77
C THR A 298 -22.24 -29.36 15.51
N LYS A 299 -21.68 -28.45 14.72
CA LYS A 299 -20.60 -28.79 13.78
C LYS A 299 -19.26 -28.52 14.49
N PRO A 300 -18.36 -29.52 14.56
CA PRO A 300 -17.06 -29.30 15.16
C PRO A 300 -16.25 -28.33 14.29
N VAL A 301 -15.74 -27.29 14.93
CA VAL A 301 -14.73 -26.40 14.37
C VAL A 301 -13.53 -27.27 13.96
N PRO A 302 -13.05 -27.22 12.71
CA PRO A 302 -11.81 -27.90 12.35
C PRO A 302 -10.66 -27.16 13.04
N THR A 303 -10.18 -27.71 14.15
CA THR A 303 -8.93 -27.31 14.78
C THR A 303 -7.80 -27.40 13.78
N SER A 304 -7.29 -26.24 13.35
CA SER A 304 -6.07 -26.12 12.56
C SER A 304 -4.83 -26.38 13.43
N SER A 305 -4.68 -27.61 13.91
CA SER A 305 -3.45 -28.07 14.58
C SER A 305 -2.81 -29.22 13.81
N ARG A 306 -2.03 -28.88 12.78
CA ARG A 306 -0.98 -29.78 12.25
C ARG A 306 0.21 -28.98 11.72
N ARG A 307 0.87 -28.22 12.59
CA ARG A 307 2.28 -27.88 12.40
C ARG A 307 3.09 -29.17 12.61
N ARG A 308 3.55 -29.79 11.51
CA ARG A 308 4.64 -30.77 11.53
C ARG A 308 5.89 -30.06 12.04
N SER A 309 6.29 -30.33 13.28
CA SER A 309 7.65 -30.06 13.74
C SER A 309 8.61 -30.97 12.95
N ARG A 310 9.30 -30.43 11.95
CA ARG A 310 10.55 -31.04 11.48
C ARG A 310 11.61 -30.76 12.54
N ARG A 311 11.89 -31.76 13.39
CA ARG A 311 13.12 -31.81 14.17
C ARG A 311 14.29 -31.88 13.20
N CYS A 312 15.15 -30.87 13.22
CA CYS A 312 16.50 -31.00 12.68
C CYS A 312 17.27 -31.93 13.62
N SER A 313 17.67 -33.09 13.11
CA SER A 313 18.62 -33.98 13.78
C SER A 313 20.00 -33.32 13.78
N ALA A 314 20.62 -33.22 14.95
CA ALA A 314 22.02 -32.81 15.09
C ALA A 314 22.94 -33.83 14.38
N PRO A 315 24.03 -33.38 13.74
CA PRO A 315 25.01 -34.29 13.16
C PRO A 315 25.84 -34.96 14.27
N SER A 316 26.00 -36.29 14.15
CA SER A 316 26.88 -37.09 14.99
C SER A 316 28.35 -36.66 14.86
N PRO A 317 29.16 -36.75 15.94
CA PRO A 317 30.58 -36.46 15.87
C PRO A 317 31.32 -37.55 15.07
N GLY A 318 32.06 -37.14 14.05
CA GLY A 318 32.94 -38.02 13.26
C GLY A 318 34.19 -38.46 14.03
N PRO A 319 34.86 -39.53 13.58
CA PRO A 319 35.85 -40.26 14.37
C PRO A 319 37.22 -39.56 14.41
N SER A 320 37.87 -39.74 15.56
CA SER A 320 39.23 -39.36 15.89
C SER A 320 40.25 -39.85 14.86
N ALA A 321 41.01 -38.92 14.28
CA ALA A 321 42.24 -39.25 13.56
C ALA A 321 43.40 -39.40 14.55
N ASN A 322 43.92 -40.63 14.63
CA ASN A 322 45.21 -40.96 15.21
C ASN A 322 46.32 -40.08 14.61
N ARG A 323 47.15 -39.49 15.47
CA ARG A 323 48.54 -39.15 15.14
C ARG A 323 49.45 -39.97 16.06
N SER A 324 50.16 -40.91 15.46
CA SER A 324 51.36 -41.51 16.00
C SER A 324 52.55 -40.96 15.22
N THR A 325 53.57 -40.51 15.96
CA THR A 325 55.00 -40.33 15.59
C THR A 325 55.34 -39.57 14.32
#